data_AF-A0A2E0SQE2-F1
#
_entry.id   AF-A0A2E0SQE2-F1
#
_cell.length_a   1.000
_cell.length_b   1.000
_cell.length_c   1.000
_cell.angle_alpha   90.00
_cell.angle_beta   90.00
_cell.angle_gamma   90.00
#
_symmetry.space_group_name_H-M   'P 1'
#
loop_
_entity.id
_entity.type
_entity.pdbx_description
1 polymer ?
#
loop_
_entity_poly.entity_id
_entity_poly.type
_entity_poly.pdbx_seq_one_letter_code
_entity_poly.pdbx_strand_id
1 'polypeptide(L)'
;MVDPSPPLNSDAKAVPMTAIDPEQFALGKTRIKQIFDYLKALNDLRNPAERQIAKQEWRLWLDELPDHTAIRRGTPQSHKEDSDTDEERDISAEAYILKVRRPEVTNAPSPPEGLLPYRKNIQPMLKTNDSKWLHC
;
A
#
# COMPACT_ATOMS: atom_id res chain seq x y z
N MET A 1 22.65 20.59 63.42
CA MET A 1 21.40 20.97 62.74
C MET A 1 21.27 20.07 61.52
N VAL A 2 20.38 19.07 61.57
CA VAL A 2 20.08 18.18 60.45
C VAL A 2 18.68 18.57 59.99
N ASP A 3 18.54 19.07 58.76
CA ASP A 3 17.23 19.35 58.19
C ASP A 3 16.43 18.04 58.03
N PRO A 4 15.14 18.00 58.42
CA PRO A 4 14.31 16.86 58.10
C PRO A 4 13.98 16.87 56.60
N SER A 5 14.39 15.82 55.89
CA SER A 5 13.96 15.54 54.52
C SER A 5 12.44 15.64 54.40
N PRO A 6 11.91 16.24 53.32
CA PRO A 6 10.48 16.30 53.10
C PRO A 6 9.93 14.88 52.86
N PRO A 7 8.73 14.54 53.38
CA PRO A 7 8.14 13.24 53.13
C PRO A 7 7.88 13.05 51.63
N LEU A 8 8.33 11.92 51.10
CA LEU A 8 7.93 11.43 49.78
C LEU A 8 6.41 11.36 49.76
N ASN A 9 5.80 12.20 48.93
CA ASN A 9 4.37 12.27 48.73
C ASN A 9 3.85 10.89 48.27
N SER A 10 3.24 10.15 49.19
CA SER A 10 2.64 8.83 48.97
C SER A 10 1.35 8.89 48.15
N ASP A 11 0.92 10.10 47.76
CA ASP A 11 -0.30 10.32 46.99
C ASP A 11 -0.03 10.35 45.48
N ALA A 12 0.90 9.52 45.00
CA ALA A 12 0.86 9.06 43.61
C ALA A 12 -0.34 8.11 43.48
N LYS A 13 -1.54 8.69 43.51
CA LYS A 13 -2.79 8.02 43.21
C LYS A 13 -2.64 7.45 41.81
N ALA A 14 -2.33 6.15 41.73
CA ALA A 14 -2.36 5.41 40.48
C ALA A 14 -3.70 5.71 39.84
N VAL A 15 -3.70 6.47 38.74
CA VAL A 15 -4.90 6.70 37.96
C VAL A 15 -5.36 5.30 37.58
N PRO A 16 -6.49 4.81 38.12
CA PRO A 16 -6.93 3.49 37.75
C PRO A 16 -7.19 3.57 36.24
N MET A 17 -6.74 2.55 35.52
CA MET A 17 -7.14 2.30 34.14
C MET A 17 -8.63 1.91 34.20
N THR A 18 -9.47 2.88 34.56
CA THR A 18 -10.87 2.71 34.92
C THR A 18 -11.60 2.27 33.68
N ALA A 19 -12.37 1.18 33.81
CA ALA A 19 -13.41 0.79 32.90
C ALA A 19 -14.15 2.05 32.40
N ILE A 20 -13.86 2.44 31.16
CA ILE A 20 -14.48 3.60 30.54
C ILE A 20 -15.96 3.27 30.47
N ASP A 21 -16.79 4.12 31.08
CA ASP A 21 -18.23 4.02 30.97
C ASP A 21 -18.61 3.83 29.49
N PRO A 22 -19.39 2.78 29.12
CA PRO A 22 -19.72 2.48 27.73
C PRO A 22 -20.30 3.69 26.98
N GLU A 23 -21.02 4.58 27.67
CA GLU A 23 -21.54 5.81 27.09
C GLU A 23 -20.40 6.81 26.74
N GLN A 24 -19.47 7.03 27.67
CA GLN A 24 -18.28 7.86 27.42
C GLN A 24 -17.40 7.30 26.31
N PHE A 25 -17.31 5.98 26.21
CA PHE A 25 -16.58 5.32 25.12
C PHE A 25 -17.26 5.53 23.76
N ALA A 26 -18.59 5.43 23.69
CA ALA A 26 -19.36 5.70 22.47
C ALA A 26 -19.26 7.17 22.03
N LEU A 27 -19.32 8.10 23.00
CA LEU A 27 -19.12 9.52 22.75
C LEU A 27 -17.70 9.81 22.25
N GLY A 28 -16.68 9.21 22.89
CA GLY A 28 -15.29 9.30 22.48
C GLY A 28 -15.07 8.82 21.04
N LYS A 29 -15.64 7.66 20.68
CA LYS A 29 -15.61 7.15 19.29
C LYS A 29 -16.23 8.12 18.30
N THR A 30 -17.38 8.70 18.65
CA THR A 30 -18.08 9.66 17.78
C THR A 30 -17.23 10.89 17.51
N ARG A 31 -16.59 11.44 18.55
CA ARG A 31 -15.70 12.61 18.44
C ARG A 31 -14.46 12.30 17.60
N ILE A 32 -13.82 11.16 17.86
CA ILE A 32 -12.64 10.72 17.08
C ILE A 32 -13.04 10.56 15.61
N LYS A 33 -14.17 9.92 15.32
CA LYS A 33 -14.69 9.79 13.96
C LYS A 33 -14.87 11.15 13.29
N GLN A 34 -15.50 12.11 13.96
CA GLN A 34 -15.67 13.47 13.41
C GLN A 34 -14.33 14.14 13.06
N ILE A 35 -13.31 13.97 13.90
CA ILE A 35 -11.96 14.49 13.63
C ILE A 35 -11.37 13.82 12.39
N PHE A 36 -11.46 12.49 12.28
CA PHE A 36 -10.95 11.77 11.11
C PHE A 36 -11.71 12.12 9.84
N ASP A 37 -13.03 12.27 9.90
CA ASP A 37 -13.86 12.68 8.77
C ASP A 37 -13.47 14.09 8.30
N TYR A 38 -13.22 15.01 9.24
CA TYR A 38 -12.71 16.35 8.93
C TYR A 38 -11.32 16.31 8.29
N LEU A 39 -10.38 15.56 8.85
CA LEU A 39 -9.02 15.43 8.31
C LEU A 39 -9.02 14.80 6.92
N LYS A 40 -9.89 13.82 6.69
CA LYS A 40 -10.10 13.24 5.37
C LYS A 40 -10.61 14.28 4.38
N ALA A 41 -11.67 15.02 4.72
CA ALA A 41 -12.22 16.06 3.86
C ALA A 41 -11.18 17.17 3.56
N LEU A 42 -10.37 17.55 4.55
CA LEU A 42 -9.29 18.52 4.37
C LEU A 42 -8.19 17.98 3.45
N ASN A 43 -7.81 16.71 3.61
CA ASN A 43 -6.86 16.06 2.72
C ASN A 43 -7.39 15.98 1.29
N ASP A 44 -8.66 15.61 1.10
CA ASP A 44 -9.29 15.51 -0.21
C ASP A 44 -9.38 16.87 -0.90
N LEU A 45 -9.56 17.96 -0.14
CA LEU A 45 -9.53 19.33 -0.65
C LEU A 45 -8.12 19.76 -1.09
N ARG A 46 -7.09 19.44 -0.29
CA ARG A 46 -5.70 19.84 -0.54
C ARG A 46 -5.01 18.97 -1.59
N ASN A 47 -5.36 17.69 -1.62
CA ASN A 47 -4.80 16.65 -2.47
C ASN A 47 -5.96 16.00 -3.24
N PRO A 48 -6.58 16.72 -4.18
CA PRO A 48 -7.64 16.14 -4.98
C PRO A 48 -7.09 14.93 -5.73
N ALA A 49 -7.68 13.75 -5.52
CA ALA A 49 -7.28 12.55 -6.24
C ALA A 49 -7.48 12.80 -7.75
N GLU A 50 -6.39 12.69 -8.51
CA GLU A 50 -6.43 12.89 -9.95
C GLU A 50 -7.20 11.75 -10.63
N ARG A 51 -8.49 11.98 -10.88
CA ARG A 51 -9.36 10.98 -11.52
C ARG A 51 -9.13 10.83 -13.03
N GLN A 52 -8.50 11.82 -13.63
CA GLN A 52 -8.20 11.80 -15.06
C GLN A 52 -6.87 11.08 -15.28
N ILE A 53 -6.91 9.94 -15.98
CA ILE A 53 -5.70 9.19 -16.38
C ILE A 53 -4.72 10.09 -17.13
N ALA A 54 -5.22 11.07 -17.87
CA ALA A 54 -4.40 12.04 -18.59
C ALA A 54 -3.52 12.91 -17.67
N LYS A 55 -3.88 13.11 -16.40
CA LYS A 55 -3.15 13.95 -15.44
C LYS A 55 -2.10 13.17 -14.63
N GLN A 56 -2.25 11.85 -14.53
CA GLN A 56 -1.30 10.98 -13.85
C GLN A 56 0.09 11.09 -14.47
N GLU A 57 1.12 11.28 -13.64
CA GLU A 57 2.51 11.45 -14.09
C GLU A 57 3.03 10.24 -14.89
N TRP A 58 2.59 9.04 -14.54
CA TRP A 58 2.95 7.81 -15.23
C TRP A 58 1.73 7.20 -15.88
N ARG A 59 1.62 7.40 -17.19
CA ARG A 59 0.61 6.76 -18.05
C ARG A 59 1.33 6.04 -19.19
N LEU A 60 0.87 4.83 -19.49
CA LEU A 60 1.30 4.07 -20.66
C LEU A 60 0.06 3.40 -21.22
N TRP A 61 -0.25 3.67 -22.48
CA TRP A 61 -1.37 3.03 -23.15
C TRP A 61 -0.99 1.61 -23.60
N LEU A 62 -1.98 0.71 -23.69
CA LEU A 62 -1.74 -0.69 -24.06
C LEU A 62 -1.31 -0.86 -25.53
N ASP A 63 -1.68 0.08 -26.39
CA ASP A 63 -1.23 0.19 -27.79
C ASP A 63 0.22 0.69 -27.88
N GLU A 64 0.63 1.59 -27.00
CA GLU A 64 1.99 2.12 -26.87
C GLU A 64 2.98 1.17 -26.18
N LEU A 65 2.54 -0.03 -25.76
CA LEU A 65 3.45 -1.02 -25.19
C LEU A 65 4.58 -1.35 -26.19
N PRO A 66 5.83 -1.49 -25.73
CA PRO A 66 6.93 -1.91 -26.60
C PRO A 66 6.76 -3.37 -27.02
N ASP A 67 7.17 -3.68 -28.24
CA ASP A 67 7.20 -5.05 -28.74
C ASP A 67 8.36 -5.80 -28.09
N HIS A 68 8.04 -6.62 -27.11
CA HIS A 68 9.01 -7.39 -26.33
C HIS A 68 8.51 -8.82 -26.13
N THR A 69 9.41 -9.80 -26.17
CA THR A 69 9.07 -11.25 -26.07
C THR A 69 8.38 -11.63 -24.76
N ALA A 70 8.62 -10.84 -23.71
CA ALA A 70 7.98 -10.98 -22.40
C ALA A 70 6.53 -10.48 -22.37
N ILE A 71 6.04 -9.77 -23.39
CA ILE A 71 4.72 -9.15 -23.42
C ILE A 71 3.91 -9.77 -24.55
N ARG A 72 2.71 -10.26 -24.24
CA ARG A 72 1.73 -10.73 -25.22
C ARG A 72 0.42 -10.00 -25.01
N ARG A 73 -0.05 -9.31 -26.04
CA ARG A 73 -1.36 -8.64 -26.06
C ARG A 73 -2.36 -9.64 -26.63
N GLY A 74 -3.52 -9.79 -26.00
CA GLY A 74 -4.61 -10.52 -26.62
C GLY A 74 -5.55 -9.57 -27.35
N THR A 75 -6.21 -10.10 -28.37
CA THR A 75 -7.20 -9.35 -29.14
C THR A 75 -8.50 -9.38 -28.35
N PRO A 76 -9.08 -8.23 -27.94
CA PRO A 76 -10.44 -8.25 -27.42
C PRO A 76 -11.33 -8.78 -28.54
N GLN A 77 -11.98 -9.91 -28.30
CA GLN A 77 -12.96 -10.45 -29.24
C GLN A 77 -14.07 -9.41 -29.34
N SER A 78 -14.12 -8.70 -30.46
CA SER A 78 -15.24 -7.81 -30.77
C SER A 78 -16.48 -8.69 -30.71
N HIS A 79 -17.29 -8.56 -29.67
CA HIS A 79 -18.64 -9.09 -29.66
C HIS A 79 -19.37 -8.37 -30.79
N LYS A 80 -19.34 -8.97 -31.98
CA LYS A 80 -20.35 -8.70 -33.00
C LYS A 80 -21.64 -9.23 -32.38
N GLU A 81 -22.51 -8.30 -31.99
CA GLU A 81 -23.93 -8.58 -31.83
C GLU A 81 -24.37 -9.21 -33.16
N ASP A 82 -24.58 -10.52 -33.18
CA ASP A 82 -25.57 -11.18 -34.02
C ASP A 82 -25.62 -12.69 -33.72
N SER A 83 -26.86 -13.11 -33.50
CA SER A 83 -27.42 -14.47 -33.42
C SER A 83 -27.23 -15.27 -32.13
N ASP A 84 -28.35 -15.40 -31.41
CA ASP A 84 -28.69 -16.49 -30.52
C ASP A 84 -28.26 -17.84 -31.12
N THR A 85 -27.19 -18.42 -30.58
CA THR A 85 -27.00 -19.87 -30.60
C THR A 85 -26.21 -20.22 -29.34
N ASP A 86 -26.93 -20.83 -28.39
CA ASP A 86 -26.39 -21.54 -27.24
C ASP A 86 -25.47 -22.67 -27.75
N GLU A 87 -24.20 -22.33 -27.93
CA GLU A 87 -23.11 -23.28 -27.99
C GLU A 87 -22.14 -22.80 -26.92
N GLU A 88 -21.90 -23.63 -25.91
CA GLU A 88 -20.80 -23.50 -24.95
C GLU A 88 -19.50 -23.28 -25.75
N ARG A 89 -19.19 -22.02 -26.02
CA ARG A 89 -17.90 -21.62 -26.57
C ARG A 89 -16.90 -21.88 -25.47
N ASP A 90 -16.33 -23.07 -25.55
CA ASP A 90 -15.11 -23.49 -24.88
C ASP A 90 -14.23 -22.25 -24.69
N ILE A 91 -14.06 -21.81 -23.44
CA ILE A 91 -13.19 -20.68 -23.05
C ILE A 91 -11.76 -21.17 -23.23
N SER A 92 -11.41 -21.49 -24.48
CA SER A 92 -10.26 -22.26 -24.85
C SER A 92 -9.18 -21.30 -25.33
N ALA A 93 -8.09 -21.31 -24.56
CA ALA A 93 -6.74 -20.83 -24.86
C ALA A 93 -6.43 -19.31 -24.89
N GLU A 94 -7.31 -18.39 -25.29
CA GLU A 94 -6.86 -17.02 -25.67
C GLU A 94 -7.63 -15.83 -25.08
N ALA A 95 -8.46 -16.04 -24.04
CA ALA A 95 -9.19 -14.96 -23.36
C ALA A 95 -8.30 -14.17 -22.36
N TYR A 96 -7.26 -13.49 -22.83
CA TYR A 96 -6.47 -12.59 -21.99
C TYR A 96 -6.29 -11.22 -22.68
N ILE A 97 -6.29 -10.13 -21.91
CA ILE A 97 -6.05 -8.80 -22.46
C ILE A 97 -4.53 -8.54 -22.57
N LEU A 98 -3.78 -8.90 -21.52
CA LEU A 98 -2.33 -8.74 -21.45
C LEU A 98 -1.71 -9.88 -20.65
N LYS A 99 -0.71 -10.56 -21.23
CA LYS A 99 0.16 -11.52 -20.53
C LYS A 99 1.57 -10.96 -20.47
N VAL A 100 2.15 -10.93 -19.27
CA VAL A 100 3.52 -10.48 -19.03
C VAL A 100 4.30 -11.60 -18.36
N ARG A 101 5.46 -11.95 -18.91
CA ARG A 101 6.38 -12.95 -18.34
C ARG A 101 6.96 -12.40 -17.03
N ARG A 102 7.04 -13.24 -15.99
CA ARG A 102 7.74 -12.91 -14.76
C ARG A 102 9.22 -12.61 -15.07
N PRO A 103 9.80 -11.51 -14.59
CA PRO A 103 11.21 -11.22 -14.80
C PRO A 103 12.08 -12.26 -14.08
N GLU A 104 13.23 -12.57 -14.69
CA GLU A 104 14.24 -13.43 -14.07
C GLU A 104 14.92 -12.64 -12.95
N VAL A 105 14.87 -13.16 -11.73
CA VAL A 105 15.48 -12.50 -10.57
C VAL A 105 16.98 -12.69 -10.65
N THR A 106 17.70 -11.62 -10.96
CA THR A 106 19.16 -11.57 -10.95
C THR A 106 19.64 -10.84 -9.70
N ASN A 107 20.87 -11.13 -9.27
CA ASN A 107 21.49 -10.37 -8.18
C ASN A 107 21.62 -8.91 -8.58
N ALA A 108 21.35 -8.01 -7.64
CA ALA A 108 21.50 -6.58 -7.88
C ALA A 108 22.93 -6.27 -8.36
N PRO A 109 23.10 -5.43 -9.41
CA PRO A 109 24.41 -5.04 -9.87
C PRO A 109 25.17 -4.30 -8.76
N SER A 110 26.51 -4.35 -8.82
CA SER A 110 27.33 -3.58 -7.89
C SER A 110 27.04 -2.08 -8.06
N PRO A 111 26.90 -1.31 -6.97
CA PRO A 111 26.73 0.13 -7.06
C PRO A 111 27.95 0.75 -7.77
N PRO A 112 27.75 1.83 -8.56
CA PRO A 112 28.85 2.51 -9.23
C PRO A 112 29.80 3.20 -8.23
N GLU A 113 31.04 3.46 -8.65
CA GLU A 113 32.15 3.78 -7.74
C GLU A 113 31.93 5.06 -6.91
N GLY A 114 31.39 6.12 -7.52
CA GLY A 114 31.06 7.37 -6.82
C GLY A 114 29.98 7.21 -5.74
N LEU A 115 29.31 6.06 -5.71
CA LEU A 115 28.20 5.75 -4.82
C LEU A 115 28.59 4.85 -3.62
N LEU A 116 29.82 4.32 -3.63
CA LEU A 116 30.35 3.51 -2.54
C LEU A 116 30.47 4.23 -1.18
N PRO A 117 30.87 5.52 -1.07
CA PRO A 117 31.08 6.15 0.24
C PRO A 117 29.80 6.31 1.06
N TYR A 118 28.62 6.38 0.44
CA TYR A 118 27.35 6.52 1.17
C TYR A 118 26.64 5.19 1.47
N ARG A 119 27.13 4.06 0.92
CA ARG A 119 26.55 2.72 1.14
C ARG A 119 26.47 2.34 2.62
N LYS A 120 27.39 2.85 3.44
CA LYS A 120 27.54 2.48 4.87
C LYS A 120 26.37 2.96 5.75
N ASN A 121 25.62 4.00 5.35
CA ASN A 121 24.54 4.56 6.17
C ASN A 121 23.19 3.85 6.02
N ILE A 122 23.03 2.95 5.04
CA ILE A 122 21.72 2.35 4.68
C ILE A 122 21.59 0.90 5.19
N GLN A 123 22.68 0.30 5.68
CA GLN A 123 22.69 -1.12 6.07
C GLN A 123 21.94 -1.52 7.36
N PRO A 124 21.60 -0.66 8.35
CA PRO A 124 20.94 -1.18 9.55
C PRO A 124 19.48 -1.62 9.32
N MET A 125 18.82 -1.29 8.20
CA MET A 125 17.42 -1.68 7.94
C MET A 125 17.21 -2.95 7.10
N LEU A 126 18.26 -3.57 6.54
CA LEU A 126 18.12 -4.75 5.69
C LEU A 126 18.52 -6.06 6.39
N LYS A 127 18.78 -6.03 7.69
CA LYS A 127 19.15 -7.22 8.47
C LYS A 127 18.11 -7.58 9.54
N THR A 128 16.89 -7.83 9.12
CA THR A 128 15.99 -8.83 9.71
C THR A 128 14.69 -8.87 8.93
N ASN A 129 14.54 -9.86 8.05
CA ASN A 129 13.29 -10.58 8.00
C ASN A 129 13.53 -11.98 7.46
N ASP A 130 13.49 -12.93 8.38
CA ASP A 130 13.48 -14.36 8.11
C ASP A 130 12.35 -14.69 7.13
N SER A 131 12.73 -15.22 5.98
CA SER A 131 12.22 -16.44 5.32
C SER A 131 10.71 -16.75 5.28
N LYS A 132 9.80 -15.83 5.62
CA LYS A 132 8.35 -16.11 5.70
C LYS A 132 7.57 -15.86 4.41
N TRP A 133 8.24 -15.44 3.33
CA TRP A 133 7.60 -15.12 2.05
C TRP A 133 7.80 -16.18 0.95
N LEU A 134 8.33 -17.37 1.27
CA LEU A 134 8.64 -18.42 0.27
C LEU A 134 7.61 -19.57 0.21
N HIS A 135 6.38 -19.36 0.66
CA HIS A 135 5.28 -20.28 0.38
C HIS A 135 4.08 -19.53 -0.19
N CYS A 136 4.04 -19.45 -1.52
CA CYS A 136 2.85 -19.41 -2.37
C CYS A 136 3.27 -20.07 -3.71
#